data_AF-A0A939XP10-F1
#
_entry.id   AF-A0A939XP10-F1
#
_cell.length_a   1.000
_cell.length_b   1.000
_cell.length_c   1.000
_cell.angle_alpha   90.00
_cell.angle_beta   90.00
_cell.angle_gamma   90.00
#
_symmetry.space_group_name_H-M   'P 1'
#
loop_
_entity.id
_entity.type
_entity.pdbx_description
1 polymer ?
#
loop_
_entity_poly.entity_id
_entity_poly.type
_entity_poly.pdbx_seq_one_letter_code
_entity_poly.pdbx_strand_id
1 'polypeptide(L)'
;AVSLAPDQAYILDSLAWAQYQAGDIQSAWQNIQRTVSMPGGADEAEIWEHYGDIAQSSGMLEQAVGGWKKAIELEPEAQERLTRKIDFALKGQ
;
A
#
# COMPACT_ATOMS: atom_id res chain seq x y z
N ALA A 1 -20.89 11.00 -14.99
CA ALA A 1 -21.40 10.24 -13.84
C ALA A 1 -20.27 10.15 -12.84
N VAL A 2 -20.45 10.66 -11.62
CA VAL A 2 -19.46 10.48 -10.53
C VAL A 2 -19.58 9.02 -10.11
N SER A 3 -18.59 8.22 -10.52
CA SER A 3 -18.55 6.79 -10.25
C SER A 3 -18.50 6.60 -8.73
N LEU A 4 -19.44 5.86 -8.15
CA LEU A 4 -19.53 5.55 -6.71
C LEU A 4 -18.53 4.45 -6.27
N ALA A 5 -17.58 4.10 -7.14
CA ALA A 5 -16.57 3.06 -6.90
C ALA A 5 -15.34 3.48 -6.05
N PRO A 6 -14.78 4.71 -6.17
CA PRO A 6 -13.59 5.10 -5.42
C PRO A 6 -13.83 5.05 -3.90
N ASP A 7 -15.05 5.41 -3.45
CA ASP A 7 -15.40 5.44 -2.02
C ASP A 7 -15.16 4.10 -1.32
N GLN A 8 -15.41 2.96 -1.98
CA GLN A 8 -15.26 1.65 -1.33
C GLN A 8 -13.80 1.24 -1.16
N ALA A 9 -12.93 1.59 -2.12
CA ALA A 9 -11.51 1.30 -2.01
C ALA A 9 -10.88 2.14 -0.88
N TYR A 10 -11.18 3.44 -0.81
CA TYR A 10 -10.67 4.30 0.26
C TYR A 10 -11.17 3.90 1.65
N ILE A 11 -12.42 3.44 1.79
CA ILE A 11 -12.94 2.94 3.06
C ILE A 11 -12.17 1.69 3.51
N LEU A 12 -11.90 0.76 2.58
CA LEU A 12 -11.17 -0.46 2.90
C LEU A 12 -9.68 -0.20 3.17
N ASP A 13 -9.08 0.75 2.44
CA ASP A 13 -7.73 1.25 2.70
C ASP A 13 -7.61 1.86 4.10
N SER A 14 -8.52 2.78 4.45
CA SER A 14 -8.55 3.42 5.77
C SER A 14 -8.66 2.39 6.90
N LEU A 15 -9.46 1.34 6.69
CA LEU A 15 -9.56 0.22 7.62
C LEU A 15 -8.25 -0.57 7.72
N ALA A 16 -7.64 -0.91 6.58
CA ALA A 16 -6.35 -1.62 6.56
C ALA A 16 -5.26 -0.81 7.27
N TRP A 17 -5.22 0.51 7.04
CA TRP A 17 -4.29 1.41 7.69
C TRP A 17 -4.53 1.49 9.20
N ALA A 18 -5.78 1.61 9.64
CA ALA A 18 -6.11 1.60 11.06
C ALA A 18 -5.69 0.28 11.75
N GLN A 19 -5.91 -0.86 11.08
CA GLN A 19 -5.47 -2.17 11.57
C GLN A 19 -3.94 -2.27 11.65
N TYR A 20 -3.24 -1.76 10.63
CA TYR A 20 -1.79 -1.68 10.60
C TYR A 20 -1.24 -0.88 11.80
N GLN A 21 -1.79 0.32 12.02
CA GLN A 21 -1.41 1.18 13.15
C GLN A 21 -1.74 0.55 14.51
N ALA A 22 -2.78 -0.30 14.58
CA ALA A 22 -3.13 -1.06 15.78
C ALA A 22 -2.26 -2.32 16.00
N GLY A 23 -1.36 -2.64 15.07
CA GLY A 23 -0.51 -3.84 15.12
C GLY A 23 -1.22 -5.13 14.68
N ASP A 24 -2.46 -5.05 14.19
CA ASP A 24 -3.15 -6.18 13.56
C ASP A 24 -2.68 -6.34 12.10
N ILE A 25 -1.41 -6.72 11.96
CA ILE A 25 -0.72 -6.82 10.67
C ILE A 25 -1.39 -7.86 9.76
N GLN A 26 -1.93 -8.94 10.34
CA GLN A 26 -2.59 -9.99 9.56
C GLN A 26 -3.86 -9.48 8.88
N SER A 27 -4.74 -8.79 9.61
CA SER A 27 -5.96 -8.25 9.02
C SER A 27 -5.66 -7.09 8.07
N ALA A 28 -4.70 -6.23 8.42
CA ALA A 28 -4.25 -5.14 7.57
C ALA A 28 -3.79 -5.66 6.21
N TRP A 29 -2.99 -6.73 6.21
CA TRP A 29 -2.48 -7.36 4.99
C TRP A 29 -3.61 -7.91 4.11
N GLN A 30 -4.58 -8.60 4.70
CA GLN A 30 -5.72 -9.12 3.94
C GLN A 30 -6.56 -8.01 3.30
N ASN A 31 -6.80 -6.93 4.04
CA ASN A 31 -7.63 -5.84 3.54
C ASN A 31 -6.91 -5.01 2.47
N ILE A 32 -5.62 -4.69 2.64
CA ILE A 32 -4.90 -3.91 1.64
C ILE A 32 -4.72 -4.67 0.32
N GLN A 33 -4.54 -5.99 0.36
CA GLN A 33 -4.54 -6.84 -0.85
C GLN A 33 -5.87 -6.79 -1.61
N ARG A 34 -6.99 -6.76 -0.88
CA ARG A 34 -8.32 -6.60 -1.47
C ARG A 34 -8.48 -5.20 -2.05
N THR A 35 -8.04 -4.17 -1.34
CA THR A 35 -8.12 -2.78 -1.78
C THR A 35 -7.43 -2.57 -3.13
N VAL A 36 -6.18 -3.02 -3.29
CA VAL A 36 -5.45 -2.88 -4.57
C VAL A 36 -6.05 -3.71 -5.71
N SER A 37 -6.94 -4.64 -5.42
CA SER A 37 -7.68 -5.44 -6.41
C SER A 37 -9.06 -4.86 -6.76
N MET A 38 -9.50 -3.79 -6.07
CA MET A 38 -10.80 -3.15 -6.28
C MET A 38 -10.72 -2.05 -7.35
N PRO A 39 -11.84 -1.77 -8.07
CA PRO A 39 -11.93 -0.62 -8.95
C PRO A 39 -11.62 0.68 -8.20
N GLY A 40 -10.74 1.51 -8.75
CA GLY A 40 -10.25 2.73 -8.11
C GLY A 40 -9.11 2.49 -7.12
N GLY A 41 -8.99 1.32 -6.48
CA GLY A 41 -7.89 1.06 -5.56
C GLY A 41 -6.53 0.87 -6.24
N ALA A 42 -6.53 0.24 -7.42
CA ALA A 42 -5.32 -0.05 -8.18
C ALA A 42 -4.66 1.21 -8.80
N ASP A 43 -5.40 2.31 -8.92
CA ASP A 43 -4.97 3.54 -9.61
C ASP A 43 -4.47 4.62 -8.64
N GLU A 44 -4.47 4.35 -7.33
CA GLU A 44 -4.15 5.32 -6.29
C GLU A 44 -2.78 5.05 -5.67
N ALA A 45 -1.86 6.02 -5.78
CA ALA A 45 -0.49 5.88 -5.31
C ALA A 45 -0.39 5.64 -3.79
N GLU A 46 -1.22 6.33 -3.01
CA GLU A 46 -1.24 6.23 -1.54
C GLU A 46 -1.60 4.81 -1.06
N ILE A 47 -2.57 4.17 -1.70
CA ILE A 47 -2.99 2.80 -1.39
C ILE A 47 -1.84 1.81 -1.65
N TRP A 48 -1.08 2.01 -2.73
CA TRP A 48 0.11 1.19 -3.02
C TRP A 48 1.28 1.48 -2.07
N GLU A 49 1.40 2.71 -1.57
CA GLU A 49 2.36 3.04 -0.50
C GLU A 49 1.99 2.30 0.80
N HIS A 50 0.71 2.32 1.20
CA HIS A 50 0.19 1.59 2.35
C HIS A 50 0.38 0.07 2.21
N TYR A 51 0.12 -0.47 1.01
CA TYR A 51 0.41 -1.86 0.68
C TYR A 51 1.88 -2.21 0.94
N GLY A 52 2.80 -1.35 0.50
CA GLY A 52 4.22 -1.56 0.69
C GLY A 52 4.63 -1.58 2.17
N ASP A 53 4.11 -0.63 2.96
CA ASP A 53 4.41 -0.49 4.39
C ASP A 53 3.87 -1.68 5.22
N ILE A 54 2.66 -2.15 4.89
CA ILE A 54 2.04 -3.31 5.53
C ILE A 54 2.77 -4.60 5.13
N ALA A 55 3.13 -4.76 3.86
CA ALA A 55 3.90 -5.91 3.38
C ALA A 55 5.26 -6.01 4.08
N GLN A 56 5.98 -4.90 4.22
CA GLN A 56 7.25 -4.85 4.94
C GLN A 56 7.08 -5.34 6.38
N SER A 57 6.06 -4.84 7.07
CA SER A 57 5.77 -5.19 8.45
C SER A 57 5.30 -6.64 8.62
N SER A 58 4.81 -7.25 7.53
CA SER A 58 4.46 -8.67 7.43
C SER A 58 5.66 -9.56 7.07
N GLY A 59 6.87 -8.99 6.89
CA GLY A 59 8.06 -9.72 6.44
C GLY A 59 8.07 -10.08 4.94
N MET A 60 7.17 -9.48 4.15
CA MET A 60 6.97 -9.77 2.74
C MET A 60 7.73 -8.77 1.86
N LEU A 61 9.05 -8.89 1.83
CA LEU A 61 9.94 -7.89 1.21
C LEU A 61 9.68 -7.68 -0.28
N GLU A 62 9.47 -8.75 -1.05
CA GLU A 62 9.22 -8.64 -2.50
C GLU A 62 7.93 -7.86 -2.78
N GLN A 63 6.89 -8.12 -2.00
CA GLN A 63 5.61 -7.44 -2.08
C GLN A 63 5.75 -5.98 -1.65
N ALA A 64 6.54 -5.69 -0.61
CA ALA A 64 6.81 -4.33 -0.17
C ALA A 64 7.44 -3.48 -1.27
N VAL A 65 8.52 -3.99 -1.88
CA VAL A 65 9.21 -3.33 -2.99
C VAL A 65 8.29 -3.19 -4.20
N GLY A 66 7.48 -4.21 -4.51
CA GLY A 66 6.49 -4.15 -5.58
C GLY A 66 5.46 -3.03 -5.37
N GLY A 67 4.91 -2.92 -4.16
CA GLY A 67 3.93 -1.88 -3.82
C GLY A 67 4.51 -0.47 -3.92
N TRP A 68 5.67 -0.23 -3.31
CA TRP A 68 6.31 1.09 -3.39
C TRP A 68 6.69 1.46 -4.81
N LYS A 69 7.19 0.52 -5.63
CA LYS A 69 7.45 0.79 -7.06
C LYS A 69 6.16 1.17 -7.79
N LYS A 70 5.05 0.49 -7.50
CA LYS A 70 3.76 0.81 -8.12
C LYS A 70 3.27 2.20 -7.73
N ALA A 71 3.44 2.59 -6.47
CA ALA A 71 3.15 3.95 -6.01
C ALA A 71 3.99 5.00 -6.75
N ILE A 72 5.29 4.75 -6.98
CA ILE A 72 6.16 5.63 -7.78
C ILE A 72 5.69 5.77 -9.24
N GLU A 73 5.20 4.67 -9.84
CA GLU A 73 4.67 4.72 -11.21
C GLU A 73 3.43 5.63 -11.33
N LEU A 74 2.60 5.66 -10.27
CA LEU A 74 1.36 6.44 -10.22
C LEU A 74 1.60 7.90 -9.81
N GLU A 75 2.54 8.14 -8.89
CA GLU A 75 2.93 9.46 -8.39
C GLU A 75 4.47 9.58 -8.39
N PRO A 76 5.09 10.02 -9.49
CA PRO A 76 6.55 10.17 -9.58
C PRO A 76 7.15 11.12 -8.54
N GLU A 77 6.38 12.08 -8.03
CA GLU A 77 6.76 12.97 -6.94
C GLU A 77 7.07 12.22 -5.63
N ALA A 78 6.52 11.00 -5.47
CA ALA A 78 6.80 10.11 -4.36
C ALA A 78 8.16 9.39 -4.44
N GLN A 79 8.84 9.44 -5.60
CA GLN A 79 10.04 8.64 -5.86
C GLN A 79 11.13 8.79 -4.80
N GLU A 80 11.41 10.01 -4.36
CA GLU A 80 12.49 10.25 -3.39
C GLU A 80 12.20 9.61 -2.01
N ARG A 81 10.94 9.69 -1.52
CA ARG A 81 10.59 9.07 -0.23
C ARG A 81 10.52 7.55 -0.34
N LEU A 82 9.95 7.04 -1.42
CA LEU A 82 9.69 5.61 -1.60
C LEU A 82 10.98 4.83 -1.94
N THR A 83 11.90 5.44 -2.67
CA THR A 83 13.23 4.84 -2.91
C THR A 83 13.99 4.66 -1.60
N ARG A 84 13.87 5.62 -0.66
CA ARG A 84 14.47 5.48 0.68
C ARG A 84 13.88 4.31 1.47
N LYS A 85 12.56 4.09 1.39
CA LYS A 85 11.90 2.91 2.00
C LYS A 85 12.42 1.60 1.40
N ILE A 86 12.53 1.53 0.07
CA ILE A 86 13.08 0.37 -0.66
C ILE A 86 14.52 0.09 -0.21
N ASP A 87 15.40 1.10 -0.23
CA ASP A 87 16.80 0.94 0.15
C ASP A 87 16.96 0.47 1.59
N PHE A 88 16.16 1.02 2.51
CA PHE A 88 16.16 0.61 3.90
C PHE A 88 15.71 -0.85 4.06
N ALA A 89 14.63 -1.24 3.39
CA ALA A 89 14.11 -2.60 3.46
C ALA A 89 15.10 -3.64 2.90
N LEU A 90 15.83 -3.31 1.83
CA LEU A 90 16.82 -4.21 1.21
C LEU A 90 18.11 -4.32 2.04
N LYS A 91 18.50 -3.28 2.78
CA LYS A 91 19.69 -3.29 3.65
C LYS A 91 19.46 -3.98 5.00
N GLY A 92 18.20 -4.19 5.39
CA GLY A 92 17.81 -4.81 6.65
C GLY A 92 17.76 -6.34 6.62
N GLN A 93 18.08 -6.98 5.49
CA GLN A 93 18.34 -8.43 5.39
C GLN A 93 19.79 -8.76 5.78
#